data_AF-A0A2S0VXI7-F1
#
_entry.id   AF-A0A2S0VXI7-F1
#
_cell.length_a   1.000
_cell.length_b   1.000
_cell.length_c   1.000
_cell.angle_alpha   90.00
_cell.angle_beta   90.00
_cell.angle_gamma   90.00
#
_symmetry.space_group_name_H-M   'P 1'
#
loop_
_entity.id
_entity.type
_entity.pdbx_description
1 polymer ?
#
loop_
_entity_poly.entity_id
_entity_poly.type
_entity_poly.pdbx_seq_one_letter_code
_entity_poly.pdbx_strand_id
1 'polypeptide(L)'
;MTISNNTFNGSWNKGAGGNGYIRGSKLYDSWITGNDIQNVRHITLQWSATGNLVENNTLNCDINLHGGWERNNIIRNNTVLVPYEHQSWSSGAPGTGTWQPFWWASGDHATNWSGPTGPNNQLTNNTFKKALSSGAAINTWGLFDTPNVTYYLGWDGTGYKHLEDNSGPVATWTQQIAEEVYANIPNSGVTTSSTSTYDTDNDGVLDNVDQCPNTPAGATVDSYGCEVIGDSDNDGVLDNVDQCPNTPAGATVDSNGCQVIGDSDNDGVLDNVDQCPNTPAGSTVDSNGCEVVVGGCSQIIDIPWSTKTEVTLAAGTCIRFDRDLSGENNQFWDSDENTSCNFRGTVTSVDGSGSLAINSNYVSSQALSGTTLLIESNNSCPYIKVKAY
;
A
#
# COMPACT_ATOMS: atom_id res chain seq x y z
N MET A 1 -35.95 -31.90 -19.11
CA MET A 1 -36.87 -31.07 -18.30
C MET A 1 -36.27 -29.69 -18.12
N THR A 2 -37.05 -28.61 -18.03
CA THR A 2 -36.50 -27.27 -17.74
C THR A 2 -37.04 -26.75 -16.41
N ILE A 3 -36.14 -26.33 -15.53
CA ILE A 3 -36.44 -25.64 -14.26
C ILE A 3 -35.78 -24.28 -14.33
N SER A 4 -36.58 -23.24 -14.57
CA SER A 4 -36.03 -21.91 -14.81
C SER A 4 -36.75 -20.78 -14.09
N ASN A 5 -35.99 -19.78 -13.65
CA ASN A 5 -36.50 -18.52 -13.10
C ASN A 5 -37.38 -18.70 -11.86
N ASN A 6 -36.99 -19.61 -10.95
CA ASN A 6 -37.69 -19.86 -9.70
C ASN A 6 -36.89 -19.35 -8.51
N THR A 7 -37.60 -19.12 -7.41
CA THR A 7 -37.00 -18.95 -6.07
C THR A 7 -37.31 -20.17 -5.22
N PHE A 8 -36.28 -20.89 -4.81
CA PHE A 8 -36.36 -21.96 -3.82
C PHE A 8 -35.83 -21.42 -2.51
N ASN A 9 -36.62 -21.43 -1.45
CA ASN A 9 -36.19 -20.96 -0.14
C ASN A 9 -36.60 -21.94 0.95
N GLY A 10 -35.63 -22.70 1.43
CA GLY A 10 -35.80 -23.65 2.51
C GLY A 10 -36.14 -25.06 2.02
N SER A 11 -35.81 -26.03 2.85
CA SER A 11 -36.34 -27.38 2.73
C SER A 11 -36.58 -27.96 4.12
N TRP A 12 -37.86 -28.12 4.49
CA TRP A 12 -38.22 -28.75 5.75
C TRP A 12 -38.05 -30.26 5.66
N ASN A 13 -37.27 -30.78 6.61
CA ASN A 13 -37.29 -32.18 7.04
C ASN A 13 -36.45 -33.15 6.20
N LYS A 14 -35.13 -33.19 6.48
CA LYS A 14 -34.41 -34.47 6.51
C LYS A 14 -34.52 -35.00 7.94
N GLY A 15 -35.32 -36.05 8.16
CA GLY A 15 -35.48 -36.67 9.49
C GLY A 15 -34.11 -36.80 10.20
N ALA A 16 -34.01 -36.20 11.39
CA ALA A 16 -32.80 -35.80 12.14
C ALA A 16 -32.39 -34.30 12.06
N GLY A 17 -33.24 -33.40 11.54
CA GLY A 17 -33.14 -31.95 11.79
C GLY A 17 -32.29 -31.13 10.81
N GLY A 18 -31.92 -31.67 9.64
CA GLY A 18 -31.18 -30.95 8.60
C GLY A 18 -32.06 -30.42 7.46
N ASN A 19 -31.49 -29.50 6.66
CA ASN A 19 -32.09 -29.03 5.40
C ASN A 19 -32.18 -30.19 4.38
N GLY A 20 -33.27 -30.25 3.62
CA GLY A 20 -33.42 -31.21 2.52
C GLY A 20 -32.70 -30.79 1.23
N TYR A 21 -32.93 -31.56 0.16
CA TYR A 21 -32.13 -31.54 -1.07
C TYR A 21 -32.97 -31.17 -2.28
N ILE A 22 -32.38 -30.46 -3.24
CA ILE A 22 -32.90 -30.45 -4.61
C ILE A 22 -32.20 -31.60 -5.35
N ARG A 23 -32.89 -32.73 -5.51
CA ARG A 23 -32.29 -33.98 -6.00
C ARG A 23 -32.66 -34.25 -7.45
N GLY A 24 -31.65 -34.23 -8.32
CA GLY A 24 -31.71 -34.71 -9.71
C GLY A 24 -31.23 -36.16 -9.82
N SER A 25 -32.03 -37.12 -9.35
CA SER A 25 -31.73 -38.55 -9.52
C SER A 25 -32.12 -39.03 -10.92
N LYS A 26 -31.18 -39.69 -11.63
CA LYS A 26 -31.44 -40.19 -13.01
C LYS A 26 -32.03 -39.10 -13.90
N LEU A 27 -31.52 -37.88 -13.73
CA LEU A 27 -31.97 -36.72 -14.49
C LEU A 27 -31.23 -36.72 -15.84
N TYR A 28 -31.99 -36.59 -16.93
CA TYR A 28 -31.45 -36.67 -18.28
C TYR A 28 -31.81 -35.41 -19.06
N ASP A 29 -30.85 -34.89 -19.82
CA ASP A 29 -31.05 -33.81 -20.82
C ASP A 29 -31.94 -32.68 -20.28
N SER A 30 -31.61 -32.23 -19.06
CA SER A 30 -32.39 -31.24 -18.34
C SER A 30 -31.62 -29.96 -18.11
N TRP A 31 -32.36 -28.84 -18.08
CA TRP A 31 -31.81 -27.51 -17.98
C TRP A 31 -32.31 -26.83 -16.70
N ILE A 32 -31.39 -26.45 -15.83
CA ILE A 32 -31.66 -25.77 -14.56
C ILE A 32 -31.01 -24.40 -14.65
N THR A 33 -31.81 -23.34 -14.81
CA THR A 33 -31.27 -22.01 -15.12
C THR A 33 -31.95 -20.83 -14.46
N GLY A 34 -31.21 -19.78 -14.12
CA GLY A 34 -31.81 -18.52 -13.63
C GLY A 34 -32.56 -18.67 -12.31
N ASN A 35 -32.27 -19.70 -11.52
CA ASN A 35 -32.94 -19.91 -10.25
C ASN A 35 -32.15 -19.26 -9.10
N ASP A 36 -32.89 -18.79 -8.09
CA ASP A 36 -32.35 -18.38 -6.80
C ASP A 36 -32.64 -19.47 -5.77
N ILE A 37 -31.60 -20.17 -5.32
CA ILE A 37 -31.69 -21.38 -4.48
C ILE A 37 -31.07 -21.08 -3.11
N GLN A 38 -31.93 -20.97 -2.12
CA GLN A 38 -31.59 -20.57 -0.77
C GLN A 38 -32.04 -21.62 0.26
N ASN A 39 -31.27 -21.81 1.32
CA ASN A 39 -31.61 -22.58 2.52
C ASN A 39 -31.97 -24.05 2.25
N VAL A 40 -31.39 -24.63 1.20
CA VAL A 40 -31.37 -26.07 0.95
C VAL A 40 -29.98 -26.60 1.22
N ARG A 41 -29.83 -27.90 1.43
CA ARG A 41 -28.53 -28.47 1.76
C ARG A 41 -27.56 -28.48 0.59
N HIS A 42 -28.02 -28.95 -0.56
CA HIS A 42 -27.30 -28.95 -1.83
C HIS A 42 -28.27 -29.21 -2.98
N ILE A 43 -27.81 -28.91 -4.19
CA ILE A 43 -28.37 -29.49 -5.41
C ILE A 43 -27.54 -30.70 -5.82
N THR A 44 -28.18 -31.83 -6.10
CA THR A 44 -27.48 -33.02 -6.61
C THR A 44 -27.84 -33.35 -8.04
N LEU A 45 -26.83 -33.78 -8.78
CA LEU A 45 -26.99 -34.71 -9.89
C LEU A 45 -26.48 -36.06 -9.40
N GLN A 46 -27.32 -37.10 -9.50
CA GLN A 46 -26.97 -38.39 -8.92
C GLN A 46 -27.57 -39.57 -9.67
N TRP A 47 -27.01 -40.75 -9.44
CA TRP A 47 -27.45 -42.02 -10.01
C TRP A 47 -27.57 -41.95 -11.52
N SER A 48 -26.44 -41.69 -12.17
CA SER A 48 -26.26 -41.70 -13.62
C SER A 48 -26.94 -40.53 -14.33
N ALA A 49 -27.19 -39.44 -13.61
CA ALA A 49 -27.66 -38.21 -14.22
C ALA A 49 -26.70 -37.75 -15.33
N THR A 50 -27.22 -37.48 -16.52
CA THR A 50 -26.38 -37.19 -17.69
C THR A 50 -27.01 -36.18 -18.65
N GLY A 51 -26.18 -35.43 -19.36
CA GLY A 51 -26.64 -34.45 -20.36
C GLY A 51 -27.30 -33.22 -19.76
N ASN A 52 -27.16 -32.97 -18.45
CA ASN A 52 -27.82 -31.85 -17.80
C ASN A 52 -26.99 -30.57 -17.90
N LEU A 53 -27.66 -29.44 -18.03
CA LEU A 53 -27.08 -28.10 -18.00
C LEU A 53 -27.58 -27.36 -16.76
N VAL A 54 -26.66 -26.95 -15.88
CA VAL A 54 -26.94 -26.12 -14.70
C VAL A 54 -26.24 -24.79 -14.90
N GLU A 55 -26.97 -23.71 -15.16
CA GLU A 55 -26.34 -22.42 -15.46
C GLU A 55 -27.05 -21.18 -14.94
N ASN A 56 -26.32 -20.09 -14.76
CA ASN A 56 -26.89 -18.78 -14.41
C ASN A 56 -27.76 -18.82 -13.14
N ASN A 57 -27.50 -19.74 -12.21
CA ASN A 57 -28.23 -19.82 -10.95
C ASN A 57 -27.43 -19.11 -9.83
N THR A 58 -28.13 -18.61 -8.84
CA THR A 58 -27.56 -18.13 -7.58
C THR A 58 -27.91 -19.15 -6.50
N LEU A 59 -26.91 -19.70 -5.82
CA LEU A 59 -27.08 -20.75 -4.82
C LEU A 59 -26.38 -20.35 -3.52
N ASN A 60 -27.04 -20.56 -2.37
CA ASN A 60 -26.36 -20.56 -1.07
C ASN A 60 -26.04 -21.99 -0.57
N CYS A 61 -25.97 -22.95 -1.48
CA CYS A 61 -25.66 -24.34 -1.19
C CYS A 61 -24.68 -24.87 -2.24
N ASP A 62 -23.99 -25.96 -1.93
CA ASP A 62 -23.09 -26.58 -2.89
C ASP A 62 -23.84 -27.28 -4.03
N ILE A 63 -23.08 -27.52 -5.11
CA ILE A 63 -23.48 -28.37 -6.22
C ILE A 63 -22.73 -29.69 -6.10
N ASN A 64 -23.46 -30.80 -6.17
CA ASN A 64 -22.92 -32.11 -5.86
C ASN A 64 -23.19 -33.13 -6.98
N LEU A 65 -22.13 -33.62 -7.62
CA LEU A 65 -22.17 -34.82 -8.45
C LEU A 65 -22.09 -36.03 -7.51
N HIS A 66 -23.24 -36.37 -6.94
CA HIS A 66 -23.39 -37.19 -5.72
C HIS A 66 -23.18 -38.70 -5.93
N GLY A 67 -22.43 -39.05 -6.98
CA GLY A 67 -21.97 -40.40 -7.28
C GLY A 67 -23.04 -41.32 -7.88
N GLY A 68 -22.56 -42.28 -8.67
CA GLY A 68 -23.41 -43.20 -9.42
C GLY A 68 -23.33 -43.03 -10.93
N TRP A 69 -22.17 -42.62 -11.45
CA TRP A 69 -21.85 -42.55 -12.88
C TRP A 69 -22.47 -41.35 -13.63
N GLU A 70 -22.51 -40.19 -12.98
CA GLU A 70 -22.92 -38.91 -13.58
C GLU A 70 -21.92 -38.50 -14.66
N ARG A 71 -22.38 -38.16 -15.86
CA ARG A 71 -21.48 -37.89 -17.00
C ARG A 71 -22.09 -36.89 -17.96
N ASN A 72 -21.28 -36.20 -18.75
CA ASN A 72 -21.76 -35.25 -19.76
C ASN A 72 -22.66 -34.14 -19.18
N ASN A 73 -22.50 -33.77 -17.91
CA ASN A 73 -23.23 -32.64 -17.33
C ASN A 73 -22.38 -31.38 -17.44
N ILE A 74 -23.01 -30.24 -17.72
CA ILE A 74 -22.36 -28.93 -17.83
C ILE A 74 -22.87 -28.06 -16.68
N ILE A 75 -21.96 -27.51 -15.90
CA ILE A 75 -22.25 -26.59 -14.82
C ILE A 75 -21.47 -25.31 -15.11
N ARG A 76 -22.16 -24.22 -15.45
CA ARG A 76 -21.49 -22.98 -15.87
C ARG A 76 -22.16 -21.69 -15.42
N ASN A 77 -21.42 -20.60 -15.29
CA ASN A 77 -21.98 -19.28 -14.99
C ASN A 77 -22.86 -19.23 -13.71
N ASN A 78 -22.68 -20.14 -12.76
CA ASN A 78 -23.44 -20.11 -11.50
C ASN A 78 -22.69 -19.29 -10.46
N THR A 79 -23.42 -18.64 -9.56
CA THR A 79 -22.88 -18.05 -8.34
C THR A 79 -23.21 -18.95 -7.16
N VAL A 80 -22.21 -19.54 -6.52
CA VAL A 80 -22.35 -20.51 -5.42
C VAL A 80 -21.67 -19.96 -4.17
N LEU A 81 -22.47 -19.65 -3.16
CA LEU A 81 -22.07 -18.97 -1.93
C LEU A 81 -22.39 -19.88 -0.72
N VAL A 82 -21.48 -20.78 -0.36
CA VAL A 82 -21.78 -21.76 0.70
C VAL A 82 -21.56 -21.15 2.10
N PRO A 83 -22.63 -20.96 2.91
CA PRO A 83 -22.50 -20.53 4.28
C PRO A 83 -22.00 -21.68 5.16
N TYR A 84 -21.42 -21.36 6.31
CA TYR A 84 -20.88 -22.37 7.24
C TYR A 84 -21.99 -23.28 7.80
N GLU A 85 -23.20 -22.73 7.94
CA GLU A 85 -24.37 -23.37 8.52
C GLU A 85 -24.88 -24.56 7.68
N HIS A 86 -24.41 -24.70 6.44
CA HIS A 86 -24.71 -25.83 5.55
C HIS A 86 -23.64 -26.96 5.63
N GLN A 87 -22.83 -26.99 6.69
CA GLN A 87 -21.82 -28.02 6.96
C GLN A 87 -22.34 -29.47 7.06
N SER A 88 -21.40 -30.41 7.10
CA SER A 88 -21.69 -31.85 7.15
C SER A 88 -22.50 -32.22 8.38
N TRP A 89 -23.26 -33.31 8.31
CA TRP A 89 -24.01 -33.84 9.44
C TRP A 89 -23.63 -35.31 9.60
N SER A 90 -23.09 -35.67 10.76
CA SER A 90 -22.78 -37.05 11.15
C SER A 90 -23.63 -37.43 12.36
N SER A 91 -24.33 -38.56 12.30
CA SER A 91 -25.15 -39.08 13.42
C SER A 91 -26.14 -38.08 14.04
N GLY A 92 -26.72 -37.18 13.24
CA GLY A 92 -27.69 -36.19 13.72
C GLY A 92 -27.08 -34.92 14.34
N ALA A 93 -25.76 -34.76 14.33
CA ALA A 93 -25.05 -33.53 14.72
C ALA A 93 -24.21 -32.96 13.56
N PRO A 94 -23.97 -31.63 13.50
CA PRO A 94 -23.05 -31.06 12.53
C PRO A 94 -21.63 -31.64 12.73
N GLY A 95 -21.00 -32.10 11.65
CA GLY A 95 -19.62 -32.57 11.61
C GLY A 95 -18.62 -31.41 11.70
N THR A 96 -17.33 -31.74 11.84
CA THR A 96 -16.25 -30.76 12.06
C THR A 96 -15.70 -30.10 10.79
N GLY A 97 -16.26 -30.40 9.61
CA GLY A 97 -15.76 -29.91 8.32
C GLY A 97 -16.77 -29.04 7.56
N THR A 98 -16.26 -28.01 6.88
CA THR A 98 -17.03 -27.16 5.96
C THR A 98 -17.28 -27.87 4.62
N TRP A 99 -18.48 -27.70 4.06
CA TRP A 99 -18.76 -28.24 2.72
C TRP A 99 -18.00 -27.42 1.67
N GLN A 100 -17.56 -28.12 0.63
CA GLN A 100 -16.95 -27.49 -0.53
C GLN A 100 -18.06 -26.94 -1.43
N PRO A 101 -17.89 -25.77 -2.07
CA PRO A 101 -18.87 -25.22 -3.02
C PRO A 101 -19.25 -26.16 -4.16
N PHE A 102 -18.33 -27.05 -4.52
CA PHE A 102 -18.57 -28.10 -5.48
C PHE A 102 -18.03 -29.43 -4.97
N TRP A 103 -18.79 -30.50 -5.17
CA TRP A 103 -18.38 -31.86 -4.84
C TRP A 103 -18.57 -32.79 -6.04
N TRP A 104 -17.61 -33.70 -6.23
CA TRP A 104 -17.75 -34.82 -7.15
C TRP A 104 -17.04 -36.05 -6.59
N ALA A 105 -17.64 -37.22 -6.80
CA ALA A 105 -17.15 -38.48 -6.26
C ALA A 105 -15.81 -38.87 -6.91
N SER A 106 -14.80 -39.01 -6.07
CA SER A 106 -13.45 -39.46 -6.38
C SER A 106 -13.25 -40.92 -5.92
N GLY A 107 -12.70 -41.77 -6.79
CA GLY A 107 -12.44 -43.20 -6.56
C GLY A 107 -13.62 -44.19 -6.70
N ASP A 108 -13.31 -45.49 -6.55
CA ASP A 108 -14.23 -46.63 -6.75
C ASP A 108 -15.43 -46.64 -5.78
N HIS A 109 -15.30 -45.99 -4.62
CA HIS A 109 -16.37 -45.79 -3.64
C HIS A 109 -16.14 -44.54 -2.81
N ALA A 110 -16.83 -43.44 -3.16
CA ALA A 110 -16.91 -42.26 -2.32
C ALA A 110 -17.85 -42.56 -1.13
N THR A 111 -17.31 -43.17 -0.07
CA THR A 111 -17.95 -43.42 1.26
C THR A 111 -19.39 -43.95 1.29
N ASN A 112 -19.56 -45.22 1.70
CA ASN A 112 -20.79 -45.92 2.16
C ASN A 112 -22.07 -45.92 1.27
N TRP A 113 -22.31 -44.95 0.39
CA TRP A 113 -23.58 -44.80 -0.36
C TRP A 113 -23.44 -44.18 -1.77
N SER A 114 -22.27 -43.63 -2.13
CA SER A 114 -22.00 -43.01 -3.44
C SER A 114 -20.90 -43.75 -4.20
N GLY A 115 -21.18 -44.09 -5.47
CA GLY A 115 -20.21 -44.66 -6.42
C GLY A 115 -19.43 -43.58 -7.18
N PRO A 116 -18.54 -43.96 -8.12
CA PRO A 116 -17.72 -43.00 -8.86
C PRO A 116 -18.55 -42.04 -9.71
N THR A 117 -18.04 -40.81 -9.90
CA THR A 117 -18.54 -39.89 -10.93
C THR A 117 -18.04 -40.36 -12.30
N GLY A 118 -18.89 -40.30 -13.32
CA GLY A 118 -18.52 -40.64 -14.69
C GLY A 118 -17.74 -39.52 -15.41
N PRO A 119 -17.34 -39.75 -16.68
CA PRO A 119 -16.51 -38.82 -17.45
C PRO A 119 -17.25 -37.57 -17.95
N ASN A 120 -16.48 -36.60 -18.42
CA ASN A 120 -16.93 -35.47 -19.23
C ASN A 120 -18.00 -34.59 -18.54
N ASN A 121 -17.92 -34.45 -17.23
CA ASN A 121 -18.64 -33.37 -16.56
C ASN A 121 -17.81 -32.10 -16.68
N GLN A 122 -18.45 -30.95 -16.89
CA GLN A 122 -17.77 -29.70 -17.24
C GLN A 122 -18.10 -28.61 -16.24
N LEU A 123 -17.07 -27.88 -15.81
CA LEU A 123 -17.18 -26.64 -15.04
C LEU A 123 -16.60 -25.48 -15.84
N THR A 124 -17.35 -24.39 -15.99
CA THR A 124 -16.86 -23.18 -16.69
C THR A 124 -17.45 -21.93 -16.05
N ASN A 125 -16.62 -20.93 -15.75
CA ASN A 125 -17.09 -19.59 -15.32
C ASN A 125 -18.06 -19.59 -14.13
N ASN A 126 -17.91 -20.55 -13.20
CA ASN A 126 -18.68 -20.53 -11.96
C ASN A 126 -17.95 -19.68 -10.92
N THR A 127 -18.69 -18.91 -10.13
CA THR A 127 -18.17 -18.21 -8.95
C THR A 127 -18.40 -19.06 -7.72
N PHE A 128 -17.33 -19.64 -7.16
CA PHE A 128 -17.39 -20.45 -5.94
C PHE A 128 -16.84 -19.70 -4.73
N LYS A 129 -17.66 -19.57 -3.68
CA LYS A 129 -17.28 -18.95 -2.42
C LYS A 129 -17.77 -19.77 -1.23
N LYS A 130 -17.07 -19.68 -0.09
CA LYS A 130 -17.50 -20.33 1.16
C LYS A 130 -17.08 -19.56 2.41
N ALA A 131 -17.80 -19.79 3.51
CA ALA A 131 -17.38 -19.41 4.85
C ALA A 131 -16.58 -20.54 5.52
N LEU A 132 -15.52 -20.19 6.26
CA LEU A 132 -14.63 -21.16 6.92
C LEU A 132 -15.01 -21.48 8.37
N SER A 133 -15.76 -20.59 9.02
CA SER A 133 -16.27 -20.74 10.39
C SER A 133 -17.65 -20.10 10.51
N SER A 134 -18.41 -20.47 11.56
CA SER A 134 -19.76 -19.91 11.76
C SER A 134 -19.70 -18.40 11.94
N GLY A 135 -20.55 -17.68 11.22
CA GLY A 135 -20.59 -16.22 11.22
C GLY A 135 -19.43 -15.53 10.48
N ALA A 136 -18.51 -16.27 9.84
CA ALA A 136 -17.45 -15.69 9.05
C ALA A 136 -17.94 -15.15 7.70
N ALA A 137 -17.15 -14.26 7.11
CA ALA A 137 -17.36 -13.79 5.75
C ALA A 137 -17.26 -14.93 4.72
N ILE A 138 -18.04 -14.83 3.65
CA ILE A 138 -18.00 -15.74 2.50
C ILE A 138 -16.91 -15.25 1.54
N ASN A 139 -15.83 -16.00 1.45
CA ASN A 139 -14.65 -15.66 0.65
C ASN A 139 -14.51 -16.59 -0.57
N THR A 140 -13.74 -16.15 -1.56
CA THR A 140 -13.41 -16.96 -2.74
C THR A 140 -12.81 -18.31 -2.34
N TRP A 141 -13.25 -19.37 -3.00
CA TRP A 141 -12.75 -20.72 -2.74
C TRP A 141 -11.39 -20.99 -3.37
N GLY A 142 -11.08 -20.34 -4.50
CA GLY A 142 -9.78 -20.40 -5.18
C GLY A 142 -9.65 -21.53 -6.21
N LEU A 143 -10.73 -22.26 -6.47
CA LEU A 143 -10.72 -23.53 -7.18
C LEU A 143 -11.82 -23.58 -8.25
N PHE A 144 -11.47 -24.08 -9.44
CA PHE A 144 -12.32 -24.07 -10.65
C PHE A 144 -12.84 -22.67 -11.03
N ASP A 145 -12.04 -21.65 -10.78
CA ASP A 145 -12.42 -20.23 -10.85
C ASP A 145 -11.64 -19.43 -11.90
N THR A 146 -10.74 -20.06 -12.67
CA THR A 146 -10.04 -19.37 -13.76
C THR A 146 -11.04 -18.94 -14.83
N PRO A 147 -11.10 -17.64 -15.18
CA PRO A 147 -12.02 -17.14 -16.19
C PRO A 147 -11.82 -17.83 -17.55
N ASN A 148 -12.93 -18.14 -18.22
CA ASN A 148 -13.00 -18.74 -19.55
C ASN A 148 -12.27 -20.08 -19.72
N VAL A 149 -11.93 -20.75 -18.62
CA VAL A 149 -11.40 -22.11 -18.60
C VAL A 149 -12.53 -23.10 -18.35
N THR A 150 -12.60 -24.13 -19.19
CA THR A 150 -13.47 -25.29 -18.96
C THR A 150 -12.66 -26.41 -18.33
N TYR A 151 -13.09 -26.87 -17.16
CA TYR A 151 -12.55 -28.04 -16.47
C TYR A 151 -13.39 -29.27 -16.79
N TYR A 152 -12.77 -30.29 -17.37
CA TYR A 152 -13.37 -31.58 -17.70
C TYR A 152 -13.04 -32.57 -16.59
N LEU A 153 -14.06 -32.92 -15.82
CA LEU A 153 -13.97 -33.83 -14.69
C LEU A 153 -14.15 -35.28 -15.15
N GLY A 154 -13.33 -36.16 -14.58
CA GLY A 154 -13.33 -37.59 -14.90
C GLY A 154 -12.65 -37.88 -16.24
N TRP A 155 -11.68 -37.04 -16.64
CA TRP A 155 -11.04 -37.11 -17.95
C TRP A 155 -9.58 -36.62 -17.88
N ASP A 156 -8.66 -37.39 -18.44
CA ASP A 156 -7.22 -37.04 -18.50
C ASP A 156 -6.76 -36.53 -19.88
N GLY A 157 -7.70 -36.31 -20.80
CA GLY A 157 -7.43 -35.89 -22.17
C GLY A 157 -7.53 -37.04 -23.18
N THR A 158 -7.32 -38.28 -22.71
CA THR A 158 -7.34 -39.48 -23.55
C THR A 158 -8.44 -40.46 -23.17
N GLY A 159 -8.84 -40.48 -21.89
CA GLY A 159 -9.84 -41.41 -21.39
C GLY A 159 -10.41 -41.02 -20.03
N TYR A 160 -11.34 -41.86 -19.56
CA TYR A 160 -11.87 -41.74 -18.20
C TYR A 160 -10.76 -42.01 -17.19
N LYS A 161 -10.58 -41.07 -16.27
CA LYS A 161 -9.64 -41.20 -15.15
C LYS A 161 -10.32 -40.68 -13.88
N HIS A 162 -10.17 -41.42 -12.79
CA HIS A 162 -10.65 -40.95 -11.50
C HIS A 162 -9.89 -39.70 -11.07
N LEU A 163 -10.50 -38.94 -10.16
CA LEU A 163 -9.71 -37.99 -9.41
C LEU A 163 -8.67 -38.73 -8.56
N GLU A 164 -7.41 -38.41 -8.79
CA GLU A 164 -6.27 -39.05 -8.15
C GLU A 164 -5.31 -38.01 -7.58
N ASP A 165 -4.79 -38.29 -6.39
CA ASP A 165 -3.60 -37.64 -5.83
C ASP A 165 -2.37 -38.51 -6.11
N ASN A 166 -1.21 -38.10 -5.58
CA ASN A 166 0.06 -38.85 -5.73
C ASN A 166 0.03 -40.27 -5.11
N SER A 167 -1.01 -40.59 -4.32
CA SER A 167 -1.23 -41.87 -3.66
C SER A 167 -2.34 -42.71 -4.32
N GLY A 168 -2.98 -42.21 -5.39
CA GLY A 168 -4.03 -42.89 -6.14
C GLY A 168 -5.41 -42.23 -6.00
N PRO A 169 -6.50 -42.97 -6.25
CA PRO A 169 -7.84 -42.38 -6.25
C PRO A 169 -8.21 -41.77 -4.90
N VAL A 170 -8.60 -40.50 -4.92
CA VAL A 170 -8.94 -39.74 -3.71
C VAL A 170 -10.21 -40.33 -3.10
N ALA A 171 -10.17 -40.86 -1.87
CA ALA A 171 -11.34 -41.47 -1.25
C ALA A 171 -12.29 -40.45 -0.58
N THR A 172 -11.79 -39.26 -0.24
CA THR A 172 -12.54 -38.20 0.44
C THR A 172 -12.06 -36.81 0.00
N TRP A 173 -12.95 -35.82 -0.01
CA TRP A 173 -12.63 -34.45 -0.41
C TRP A 173 -12.45 -33.53 0.82
N THR A 174 -11.25 -33.01 1.02
CA THR A 174 -10.94 -31.93 2.00
C THR A 174 -10.34 -30.72 1.26
N GLN A 175 -10.25 -29.56 1.90
CA GLN A 175 -9.61 -28.38 1.30
C GLN A 175 -8.15 -28.66 0.93
N GLN A 176 -7.42 -29.34 1.82
CA GLN A 176 -6.02 -29.71 1.60
C GLN A 176 -5.87 -30.65 0.40
N ILE A 177 -6.71 -31.70 0.33
CA ILE A 177 -6.72 -32.63 -0.81
C ILE A 177 -7.07 -31.89 -2.11
N ALA A 178 -7.99 -30.93 -2.03
CA ALA A 178 -8.36 -30.10 -3.16
C ALA A 178 -7.11 -29.38 -3.70
N GLU A 179 -6.44 -28.59 -2.87
CA GLU A 179 -5.21 -27.84 -3.22
C GLU A 179 -4.10 -28.76 -3.77
N GLU A 180 -3.87 -29.92 -3.14
CA GLU A 180 -2.92 -30.92 -3.63
C GLU A 180 -3.29 -31.45 -5.02
N VAL A 181 -4.57 -31.66 -5.32
CA VAL A 181 -5.05 -32.07 -6.64
C VAL A 181 -4.87 -30.96 -7.69
N TYR A 182 -5.18 -29.69 -7.38
CA TYR A 182 -5.03 -28.60 -8.35
C TYR A 182 -3.58 -28.39 -8.76
N ALA A 183 -2.64 -28.57 -7.83
CA ALA A 183 -1.22 -28.52 -8.13
C ALA A 183 -0.79 -29.55 -9.20
N ASN A 184 -1.61 -30.58 -9.46
CA ASN A 184 -1.33 -31.68 -10.38
C ASN A 184 -2.24 -31.71 -11.64
N ILE A 185 -3.16 -30.74 -11.81
CA ILE A 185 -3.93 -30.60 -13.07
C ILE A 185 -2.96 -30.24 -14.21
N PRO A 186 -3.04 -30.89 -15.39
CA PRO A 186 -4.14 -31.70 -15.92
C PRO A 186 -4.11 -33.22 -15.66
N ASN A 187 -3.24 -33.75 -14.81
CA ASN A 187 -2.96 -35.20 -14.75
C ASN A 187 -3.65 -35.96 -13.61
N SER A 188 -4.62 -35.34 -12.94
CA SER A 188 -5.36 -35.89 -11.78
C SER A 188 -6.82 -36.23 -12.08
N GLY A 189 -7.14 -36.63 -13.31
CA GLY A 189 -8.53 -36.90 -13.73
C GLY A 189 -9.36 -35.63 -13.97
N VAL A 190 -8.69 -34.49 -14.07
CA VAL A 190 -9.25 -33.22 -14.51
C VAL A 190 -8.36 -32.67 -15.63
N THR A 191 -8.95 -32.39 -16.78
CA THR A 191 -8.28 -31.67 -17.87
C THR A 191 -8.89 -30.30 -18.06
N THR A 192 -8.11 -29.38 -18.65
CA THR A 192 -8.58 -28.04 -18.97
C THR A 192 -8.60 -27.84 -20.48
N SER A 193 -9.60 -27.11 -20.97
CA SER A 193 -9.57 -26.49 -22.29
C SER A 193 -9.91 -25.02 -22.11
N SER A 194 -9.04 -24.15 -22.59
CA SER A 194 -9.36 -22.74 -22.80
C SER A 194 -9.89 -22.57 -24.22
N THR A 195 -10.97 -21.81 -24.37
CA THR A 195 -11.45 -21.34 -25.69
C THR A 195 -11.25 -19.83 -25.85
N SER A 196 -10.40 -19.21 -25.02
CA SER A 196 -10.22 -17.76 -25.08
C SER A 196 -9.56 -17.37 -26.40
N THR A 197 -10.31 -16.62 -27.20
CA THR A 197 -9.81 -15.78 -28.30
C THR A 197 -10.00 -14.30 -27.96
N TYR A 198 -10.40 -14.02 -26.72
CA TYR A 198 -10.67 -12.68 -26.23
C TYR A 198 -9.42 -12.13 -25.55
N ASP A 199 -9.14 -10.90 -25.91
CA ASP A 199 -8.11 -10.01 -25.41
C ASP A 199 -8.85 -8.68 -25.20
N THR A 200 -9.27 -8.44 -23.95
CA THR A 200 -10.25 -7.41 -23.60
C THR A 200 -9.66 -6.02 -23.73
N ASP A 201 -8.40 -5.82 -23.36
CA ASP A 201 -7.70 -4.54 -23.44
C ASP A 201 -6.88 -4.37 -24.74
N ASN A 202 -6.78 -5.43 -25.54
CA ASN A 202 -6.13 -5.47 -26.86
C ASN A 202 -4.62 -5.20 -26.77
N ASP A 203 -3.97 -5.66 -25.71
CA ASP A 203 -2.53 -5.53 -25.52
C ASP A 203 -1.73 -6.65 -26.23
N GLY A 204 -2.42 -7.65 -26.79
CA GLY A 204 -1.84 -8.80 -27.48
C GLY A 204 -1.72 -10.07 -26.63
N VAL A 205 -2.14 -10.03 -25.37
CA VAL A 205 -2.16 -11.16 -24.43
C VAL A 205 -3.62 -11.53 -24.12
N LEU A 206 -3.96 -12.81 -24.30
CA LEU A 206 -5.34 -13.26 -24.11
C LEU A 206 -5.76 -13.18 -22.63
N ASP A 207 -7.02 -12.84 -22.36
CA ASP A 207 -7.59 -12.66 -21.01
C ASP A 207 -7.26 -13.80 -20.02
N ASN A 208 -7.09 -15.03 -20.53
CA ASN A 208 -6.85 -16.22 -19.71
C ASN A 208 -5.39 -16.42 -19.30
N VAL A 209 -4.46 -15.66 -19.87
CA VAL A 209 -3.02 -15.65 -19.54
C VAL A 209 -2.49 -14.25 -19.21
N ASP A 210 -3.33 -13.23 -19.37
CA ASP A 210 -3.08 -11.85 -19.02
C ASP A 210 -3.22 -11.61 -17.50
N GLN A 211 -2.16 -11.05 -16.91
CA GLN A 211 -2.09 -10.69 -15.49
C GLN A 211 -2.41 -9.21 -15.23
N CYS A 212 -2.50 -8.41 -16.29
CA CYS A 212 -2.70 -6.97 -16.28
C CYS A 212 -3.88 -6.58 -17.21
N PRO A 213 -5.13 -6.95 -16.86
CA PRO A 213 -6.32 -6.91 -17.75
C PRO A 213 -6.87 -5.51 -18.11
N ASN A 214 -6.08 -4.46 -17.94
CA ASN A 214 -6.42 -3.08 -18.26
C ASN A 214 -5.19 -2.28 -18.71
N THR A 215 -4.28 -2.89 -19.46
CA THR A 215 -3.09 -2.22 -19.96
C THR A 215 -3.48 -1.05 -20.88
N PRO A 216 -2.87 0.14 -20.72
CA PRO A 216 -3.15 1.28 -21.58
C PRO A 216 -2.93 0.98 -23.08
N ALA A 217 -3.85 1.43 -23.92
CA ALA A 217 -3.75 1.23 -25.36
C ALA A 217 -2.44 1.81 -25.92
N GLY A 218 -1.64 0.96 -26.58
CA GLY A 218 -0.35 1.33 -27.16
C GLY A 218 0.86 1.18 -26.23
N ALA A 219 0.65 0.73 -24.99
CA ALA A 219 1.75 0.33 -24.11
C ALA A 219 2.51 -0.87 -24.70
N THR A 220 3.81 -0.93 -24.43
CA THR A 220 4.60 -2.14 -24.72
C THR A 220 4.47 -3.06 -23.52
N VAL A 221 3.97 -4.28 -23.72
CA VAL A 221 3.75 -5.26 -22.65
C VAL A 221 4.71 -6.42 -22.69
N ASP A 222 4.90 -7.08 -21.56
CA ASP A 222 5.62 -8.34 -21.46
C ASP A 222 4.74 -9.54 -21.83
N SER A 223 5.25 -10.76 -21.64
CA SER A 223 4.49 -11.99 -21.95
C SER A 223 3.28 -12.24 -21.05
N TYR A 224 3.09 -11.43 -20.01
CA TYR A 224 2.00 -11.52 -19.04
C TYR A 224 1.00 -10.39 -19.20
N GLY A 225 1.09 -9.58 -20.26
CA GLY A 225 0.20 -8.46 -20.53
C GLY A 225 0.53 -7.22 -19.70
N CYS A 226 1.64 -7.20 -18.97
CA CYS A 226 1.97 -6.09 -18.08
C CYS A 226 2.89 -5.07 -18.77
N GLU A 227 2.58 -3.78 -18.60
CA GLU A 227 3.35 -2.67 -19.16
C GLU A 227 4.82 -2.73 -18.73
N VAL A 228 5.71 -2.71 -19.71
CA VAL A 228 7.16 -2.60 -19.52
C VAL A 228 7.51 -1.12 -19.49
N ILE A 229 7.58 -0.55 -18.29
CA ILE A 229 8.02 0.82 -18.06
C ILE A 229 9.56 0.83 -17.96
N GLY A 230 10.20 1.69 -18.74
CA GLY A 230 11.65 1.88 -18.73
C GLY A 230 12.15 2.69 -17.53
N ASP A 231 13.46 2.67 -17.36
CA ASP A 231 14.24 3.57 -16.52
C ASP A 231 15.39 4.07 -17.41
N SER A 232 15.16 5.22 -18.05
CA SER A 232 15.98 5.71 -19.17
C SER A 232 17.36 6.17 -18.73
N ASP A 233 17.51 6.70 -17.52
CA ASP A 233 18.79 7.17 -16.97
C ASP A 233 19.42 6.20 -15.96
N ASN A 234 18.71 5.12 -15.60
CA ASN A 234 19.14 4.04 -14.72
C ASN A 234 19.45 4.52 -13.29
N ASP A 235 18.66 5.48 -12.79
CA ASP A 235 18.78 5.98 -11.42
C ASP A 235 17.96 5.13 -10.40
N GLY A 236 17.14 4.19 -10.89
CA GLY A 236 16.30 3.30 -10.09
C GLY A 236 14.84 3.76 -9.96
N VAL A 237 14.45 4.86 -10.61
CA VAL A 237 13.08 5.38 -10.68
C VAL A 237 12.54 5.22 -12.11
N LEU A 238 11.33 4.67 -12.24
CA LEU A 238 10.74 4.41 -13.56
C LEU A 238 10.35 5.72 -14.27
N ASP A 239 10.52 5.76 -15.60
CA ASP A 239 10.32 6.96 -16.44
C ASP A 239 8.98 7.68 -16.23
N ASN A 240 7.93 6.94 -15.86
CA ASN A 240 6.58 7.48 -15.68
C ASN A 240 6.38 8.23 -14.35
N VAL A 241 7.27 8.00 -13.37
CA VAL A 241 7.24 8.60 -12.03
C VAL A 241 8.50 9.41 -11.73
N ASP A 242 9.47 9.40 -12.64
CA ASP A 242 10.70 10.18 -12.56
C ASP A 242 10.46 11.66 -12.94
N GLN A 243 10.81 12.57 -12.03
CA GLN A 243 10.73 14.01 -12.22
C GLN A 243 12.03 14.61 -12.76
N CYS A 244 13.10 13.82 -12.79
CA CYS A 244 14.46 14.19 -13.14
C CYS A 244 15.09 13.21 -14.16
N PRO A 245 14.58 13.15 -15.41
CA PRO A 245 14.87 12.11 -16.42
C PRO A 245 16.28 12.10 -17.03
N ASN A 246 17.24 12.75 -16.38
CA ASN A 246 18.65 12.82 -16.79
C ASN A 246 19.57 12.88 -15.56
N THR A 247 19.24 12.15 -14.50
CA THR A 247 20.08 12.05 -13.33
C THR A 247 21.47 11.48 -13.70
N PRO A 248 22.56 12.09 -13.21
CA PRO A 248 23.91 11.58 -13.47
C PRO A 248 24.09 10.15 -12.93
N ALA A 249 24.71 9.28 -13.73
CA ALA A 249 24.98 7.90 -13.34
C ALA A 249 25.75 7.81 -12.00
N GLY A 250 25.19 7.08 -11.05
CA GLY A 250 25.77 6.89 -9.71
C GLY A 250 25.45 8.00 -8.70
N ALA A 251 24.60 8.97 -9.05
CA ALA A 251 24.06 9.93 -8.09
C ALA A 251 23.12 9.21 -7.10
N THR A 252 23.09 9.69 -5.86
CA THR A 252 22.05 9.30 -4.90
C THR A 252 20.81 10.13 -5.19
N VAL A 253 19.69 9.46 -5.47
CA VAL A 253 18.40 10.12 -5.76
C VAL A 253 17.38 9.93 -4.64
N ASP A 254 16.40 10.83 -4.62
CA ASP A 254 15.19 10.69 -3.81
C ASP A 254 14.13 9.81 -4.50
N SER A 255 12.94 9.71 -3.92
CA SER A 255 11.84 8.91 -4.49
C SER A 255 11.26 9.47 -5.79
N ASN A 256 11.68 10.66 -6.21
CA ASN A 256 11.22 11.32 -7.44
C ASN A 256 12.28 11.24 -8.55
N GLY A 257 13.36 10.46 -8.36
CA GLY A 257 14.47 10.37 -9.31
C GLY A 257 15.41 11.58 -9.26
N CYS A 258 15.22 12.49 -8.30
CA CYS A 258 16.02 13.72 -8.27
C CYS A 258 17.23 13.58 -7.36
N GLN A 259 18.40 14.04 -7.86
CA GLN A 259 19.65 14.01 -7.11
C GLN A 259 19.52 14.71 -5.75
N VAL A 260 19.87 13.99 -4.68
CA VAL A 260 20.00 14.54 -3.34
C VAL A 260 21.38 15.19 -3.23
N ILE A 261 21.40 16.52 -3.17
CA ILE A 261 22.61 17.31 -2.91
C ILE A 261 22.59 17.70 -1.43
N GLY A 262 23.71 17.49 -0.75
CA GLY A 262 23.88 17.82 0.67
C GLY A 262 24.05 19.31 0.93
N ASP A 263 23.99 19.66 2.20
CA ASP A 263 24.38 20.94 2.78
C ASP A 263 25.25 20.59 4.00
N SER A 264 26.57 20.57 3.78
CA SER A 264 27.53 19.96 4.70
C SER A 264 27.72 20.77 5.98
N ASP A 265 27.60 22.10 5.93
CA ASP A 265 27.73 23.00 7.07
C ASP A 265 26.40 23.54 7.60
N ASN A 266 25.28 23.23 6.93
CA ASN A 266 23.90 23.56 7.29
C ASN A 266 23.65 25.07 7.33
N ASP A 267 24.28 25.83 6.42
CA ASP A 267 24.08 27.27 6.30
C ASP A 267 22.87 27.65 5.42
N GLY A 268 22.26 26.67 4.75
CA GLY A 268 21.11 26.83 3.86
C GLY A 268 21.46 26.93 2.38
N VAL A 269 22.73 26.80 2.01
CA VAL A 269 23.23 26.76 0.62
C VAL A 269 23.77 25.36 0.32
N LEU A 270 23.30 24.75 -0.78
CA LEU A 270 23.69 23.38 -1.13
C LEU A 270 25.18 23.31 -1.51
N ASP A 271 25.84 22.19 -1.18
CA ASP A 271 27.28 21.95 -1.37
C ASP A 271 27.79 22.25 -2.80
N ASN A 272 26.95 22.08 -3.81
CA ASN A 272 27.33 22.28 -5.22
C ASN A 272 27.37 23.77 -5.64
N VAL A 273 26.74 24.65 -4.86
CA VAL A 273 26.67 26.10 -5.11
C VAL A 273 27.25 26.94 -3.97
N ASP A 274 27.63 26.29 -2.87
CA ASP A 274 28.30 26.91 -1.74
C ASP A 274 29.79 27.18 -2.02
N GLN A 275 30.20 28.44 -1.87
CA GLN A 275 31.59 28.90 -2.04
C GLN A 275 32.38 28.91 -0.72
N CYS A 276 31.70 28.72 0.40
CA CYS A 276 32.19 28.82 1.76
C CYS A 276 31.79 27.59 2.61
N PRO A 277 32.29 26.37 2.29
CA PRO A 277 31.82 25.06 2.81
C PRO A 277 32.08 24.76 4.30
N ASN A 278 32.36 25.78 5.11
CA ASN A 278 32.58 25.68 6.55
C ASN A 278 32.07 26.94 7.28
N THR A 279 30.95 27.51 6.84
CA THR A 279 30.34 28.66 7.51
C THR A 279 29.98 28.29 8.96
N PRO A 280 30.36 29.12 9.96
CA PRO A 280 29.99 28.87 11.35
C PRO A 280 28.47 28.79 11.55
N ALA A 281 28.04 27.80 12.34
CA ALA A 281 26.63 27.61 12.65
C ALA A 281 26.01 28.88 13.31
N GLY A 282 24.94 29.38 12.70
CA GLY A 282 24.22 30.57 13.16
C GLY A 282 24.66 31.90 12.53
N SER A 283 25.66 31.89 11.64
CA SER A 283 25.98 33.06 10.82
C SER A 283 24.86 33.37 9.82
N THR A 284 24.68 34.65 9.51
CA THR A 284 23.84 35.07 8.38
C THR A 284 24.68 35.01 7.12
N VAL A 285 24.29 34.19 6.13
CA VAL A 285 25.03 34.00 4.88
C VAL A 285 24.38 34.71 3.69
N ASP A 286 25.18 35.01 2.68
CA ASP A 286 24.70 35.49 1.38
C ASP A 286 24.28 34.32 0.48
N SER A 287 23.92 34.62 -0.77
CA SER A 287 23.51 33.59 -1.74
C SER A 287 24.63 32.64 -2.19
N ASN A 288 25.87 32.86 -1.74
CA ASN A 288 27.03 32.02 -2.04
C ASN A 288 27.45 31.18 -0.81
N GLY A 289 26.67 31.17 0.27
CA GLY A 289 27.00 30.48 1.52
C GLY A 289 28.03 31.21 2.36
N CYS A 290 28.36 32.47 2.04
CA CYS A 290 29.42 33.19 2.73
C CYS A 290 28.86 34.16 3.79
N GLU A 291 29.49 34.19 4.96
CA GLU A 291 29.09 35.04 6.09
C GLU A 291 29.01 36.54 5.72
N VAL A 292 27.86 37.16 6.01
CA VAL A 292 27.60 38.59 5.85
C VAL A 292 27.94 39.32 7.13
N VAL A 293 29.05 40.05 7.13
CA VAL A 293 29.40 40.98 8.22
C VAL A 293 28.58 42.26 8.07
N VAL A 294 27.52 42.40 8.88
CA VAL A 294 26.63 43.58 8.83
C VAL A 294 27.25 44.77 9.59
N GLY A 295 27.39 45.92 8.91
CA GLY A 295 27.32 47.23 9.57
C GLY A 295 28.60 47.87 10.13
N GLY A 296 29.80 47.50 9.67
CA GLY A 296 31.04 48.22 10.04
C GLY A 296 31.68 47.81 11.38
N CYS A 297 31.23 46.68 11.95
CA CYS A 297 31.86 46.05 13.10
C CYS A 297 33.14 45.32 12.67
N SER A 298 34.31 45.78 13.12
CA SER A 298 35.60 45.10 12.97
C SER A 298 35.90 44.15 14.15
N GLN A 299 35.17 44.30 15.26
CA GLN A 299 35.28 43.48 16.47
C GLN A 299 33.94 43.52 17.22
N ILE A 300 33.48 42.38 17.74
CA ILE A 300 32.29 42.28 18.59
C ILE A 300 32.69 41.87 20.00
N ILE A 301 32.16 42.55 21.01
CA ILE A 301 32.33 42.24 22.42
C ILE A 301 30.96 41.91 23.01
N ASP A 302 30.78 40.66 23.45
CA ASP A 302 29.54 40.23 24.09
C ASP A 302 29.41 40.79 25.51
N ILE A 303 28.27 41.43 25.79
CA ILE A 303 27.98 42.09 27.07
C ILE A 303 26.89 41.29 27.80
N PRO A 304 27.17 40.80 29.03
CA PRO A 304 26.16 40.10 29.81
C PRO A 304 24.96 40.99 30.15
N TRP A 305 23.74 40.46 29.97
CA TRP A 305 22.51 41.17 30.32
C TRP A 305 22.50 41.64 31.78
N SER A 306 21.93 42.81 32.04
CA SER A 306 21.78 43.41 33.38
C SER A 306 23.08 43.65 34.17
N THR A 307 24.24 43.45 33.56
CA THR A 307 25.56 43.63 34.19
C THR A 307 26.20 44.92 33.69
N LYS A 308 26.84 45.67 34.59
CA LYS A 308 27.64 46.84 34.20
C LYS A 308 29.01 46.35 33.74
N THR A 309 29.32 46.56 32.47
CA THR A 309 30.55 46.04 31.86
C THR A 309 31.40 47.20 31.34
N GLU A 310 32.68 47.21 31.73
CA GLU A 310 33.67 48.15 31.20
C GLU A 310 34.18 47.64 29.85
N VAL A 311 34.20 48.49 28.84
CA VAL A 311 34.55 48.14 27.45
C VAL A 311 35.71 49.01 26.98
N THR A 312 36.76 48.37 26.46
CA THR A 312 37.85 49.03 25.74
C THR A 312 37.56 49.01 24.25
N LEU A 313 37.47 50.19 23.64
CA LEU A 313 37.08 50.40 22.25
C LEU A 313 38.31 50.52 21.34
N ALA A 314 38.21 49.88 20.19
CA ALA A 314 39.03 50.08 19.00
C ALA A 314 38.16 50.61 17.84
N ALA A 315 38.77 50.97 16.71
CA ALA A 315 38.03 51.39 15.54
C ALA A 315 37.13 50.25 15.03
N GLY A 316 35.82 50.51 14.90
CA GLY A 316 34.83 49.50 14.51
C GLY A 316 34.45 48.53 15.63
N THR A 317 34.67 48.86 16.91
CA THR A 317 34.19 48.02 18.02
C THR A 317 32.67 48.11 18.13
N CYS A 318 32.05 46.93 18.09
CA CYS A 318 30.66 46.72 18.41
C CYS A 318 30.51 45.97 19.73
N ILE A 319 29.43 46.24 20.44
CA ILE A 319 28.97 45.44 21.56
C ILE A 319 27.73 44.66 21.17
N ARG A 320 27.56 43.45 21.70
CA ARG A 320 26.38 42.63 21.43
C ARG A 320 25.76 42.15 22.73
N PHE A 321 24.45 42.25 22.82
CA PHE A 321 23.66 41.65 23.89
C PHE A 321 23.03 40.34 23.41
N ASP A 322 22.69 39.46 24.35
CA ASP A 322 22.09 38.14 24.05
C ASP A 322 20.61 38.20 23.64
N ARG A 323 20.02 39.40 23.58
CA ARG A 323 18.61 39.64 23.27
C ARG A 323 18.40 41.06 22.73
N ASP A 324 17.23 41.27 22.13
CA ASP A 324 16.83 42.54 21.51
C ASP A 324 16.68 43.67 22.55
N LEU A 325 17.13 44.87 22.19
CA LEU A 325 17.10 46.08 23.03
C LEU A 325 15.78 46.87 22.95
N SER A 326 14.84 46.46 22.09
CA SER A 326 13.59 47.17 21.83
C SER A 326 12.76 47.35 23.10
N GLY A 327 12.63 48.60 23.55
CA GLY A 327 11.88 48.94 24.76
C GLY A 327 12.66 48.75 26.06
N GLU A 328 13.92 48.31 26.00
CA GLU A 328 14.76 48.04 27.17
C GLU A 328 15.63 49.25 27.55
N ASN A 329 16.05 49.33 28.82
CA ASN A 329 16.86 50.45 29.29
C ASN A 329 18.34 50.25 28.96
N ASN A 330 18.85 51.07 28.03
CA ASN A 330 20.24 51.09 27.61
C ASN A 330 20.98 52.22 28.31
N GLN A 331 21.96 51.87 29.14
CA GLN A 331 22.72 52.81 29.95
C GLN A 331 24.19 52.81 29.56
N PHE A 332 24.74 54.02 29.46
CA PHE A 332 26.13 54.29 29.09
C PHE A 332 26.72 55.27 30.10
N TRP A 333 27.92 54.98 30.60
CA TRP A 333 28.66 55.80 31.56
C TRP A 333 30.10 56.02 31.12
N ASP A 334 30.68 57.11 31.61
CA ASP A 334 32.14 57.23 31.67
C ASP A 334 32.76 56.09 32.49
N SER A 335 34.01 55.77 32.18
CA SER A 335 34.78 54.74 32.87
C SER A 335 34.99 55.10 34.35
N ASP A 336 34.67 54.16 35.24
CA ASP A 336 35.00 54.30 36.67
C ASP A 336 36.49 54.01 36.93
N GLU A 337 37.11 53.18 36.09
CA GLU A 337 38.51 52.77 36.23
C GLU A 337 39.47 53.79 35.60
N ASN A 338 39.03 54.45 34.51
CA ASN A 338 39.81 55.45 33.78
C ASN A 338 39.19 56.84 33.99
N THR A 339 39.28 57.37 35.21
CA THR A 339 38.61 58.62 35.63
C THR A 339 39.05 59.88 34.89
N SER A 340 40.15 59.85 34.13
CA SER A 340 40.57 60.92 33.22
C SER A 340 39.88 60.87 31.85
N CYS A 341 39.19 59.77 31.54
CA CYS A 341 38.47 59.54 30.29
C CYS A 341 37.03 60.05 30.42
N ASN A 342 36.66 60.99 29.55
CA ASN A 342 35.34 61.59 29.52
C ASN A 342 34.69 61.22 28.18
N PHE A 343 34.06 60.07 28.05
CA PHE A 343 33.66 59.50 26.76
C PHE A 343 32.62 60.36 26.06
N ARG A 344 32.87 60.75 24.81
CA ARG A 344 31.87 61.40 23.95
C ARG A 344 31.86 60.71 22.60
N GLY A 345 30.68 60.53 22.03
CA GLY A 345 30.55 59.67 20.86
C GLY A 345 29.11 59.34 20.46
N THR A 346 28.99 58.38 19.58
CA THR A 346 27.71 57.84 19.09
C THR A 346 27.63 56.34 19.33
N VAL A 347 26.43 55.89 19.65
CA VAL A 347 26.07 54.47 19.73
C VAL A 347 24.96 54.23 18.74
N THR A 348 25.18 53.35 17.76
CA THR A 348 24.24 53.11 16.66
C THR A 348 23.95 51.62 16.55
N SER A 349 22.67 51.27 16.46
CA SER A 349 22.29 49.88 16.18
C SER A 349 22.67 49.50 14.75
N VAL A 350 23.30 48.34 14.57
CA VAL A 350 23.74 47.85 13.25
C VAL A 350 22.84 46.76 12.68
N ASP A 351 22.09 46.07 13.54
CA ASP A 351 21.16 44.99 13.19
C ASP A 351 19.70 45.33 13.57
N GLY A 352 19.45 46.55 14.02
CA GLY A 352 18.13 47.09 14.32
C GLY A 352 18.03 48.57 13.94
N SER A 353 17.41 49.36 14.80
CA SER A 353 17.19 50.78 14.58
C SER A 353 17.53 51.62 15.80
N GLY A 354 17.90 52.88 15.55
CA GLY A 354 18.21 53.86 16.59
C GLY A 354 19.69 54.26 16.63
N SER A 355 19.93 55.51 17.02
CA SER A 355 21.25 56.06 17.29
C SER A 355 21.17 57.04 18.46
N LEU A 356 22.19 57.02 19.31
CA LEU A 356 22.26 57.79 20.55
C LEU A 356 23.58 58.55 20.62
N ALA A 357 23.50 59.86 20.86
CA ALA A 357 24.68 60.67 21.15
C ALA A 357 24.99 60.67 22.65
N ILE A 358 26.23 60.36 23.01
CA ILE A 358 26.72 60.41 24.39
C ILE A 358 27.38 61.76 24.64
N ASN A 359 26.61 62.68 25.23
CA ASN A 359 27.03 64.07 25.48
C ASN A 359 27.25 64.41 26.96
N SER A 360 26.97 63.47 27.85
CA SER A 360 27.10 63.60 29.31
C SER A 360 27.73 62.34 29.90
N ASN A 361 28.23 62.44 31.13
CA ASN A 361 28.90 61.35 31.84
C ASN A 361 28.00 60.13 32.10
N TYR A 362 26.69 60.31 31.94
CA TYR A 362 25.69 59.27 31.98
C TYR A 362 24.59 59.57 30.96
N VAL A 363 24.19 58.56 30.19
CA VAL A 363 23.04 58.58 29.29
C VAL A 363 22.25 57.29 29.46
N SER A 364 20.91 57.40 29.47
CA SER A 364 19.98 56.27 29.48
C SER A 364 18.93 56.46 28.40
N SER A 365 18.63 55.42 27.63
CA SER A 365 17.65 55.48 26.53
C SER A 365 16.99 54.13 26.27
N GLN A 366 15.76 54.14 25.75
CA GLN A 366 15.05 52.97 25.22
C GLN A 366 14.88 53.06 23.69
N ALA A 367 15.64 53.94 23.04
CA ALA A 367 15.51 54.24 21.61
C ALA A 367 16.31 53.32 20.68
N LEU A 368 16.96 52.29 21.22
CA LEU A 368 17.75 51.32 20.45
C LEU A 368 16.95 50.00 20.33
N SER A 369 17.13 49.32 19.21
CA SER A 369 16.55 47.99 18.90
C SER A 369 17.60 47.13 18.21
N GLY A 370 17.36 45.82 18.07
CA GLY A 370 18.38 44.88 17.62
C GLY A 370 19.28 44.44 18.77
N THR A 371 20.35 43.70 18.48
CA THR A 371 21.23 43.10 19.48
C THR A 371 22.63 43.68 19.49
N THR A 372 23.05 44.31 18.39
CA THR A 372 24.43 44.74 18.16
C THR A 372 24.51 46.25 17.97
N LEU A 373 25.39 46.89 18.74
CA LEU A 373 25.60 48.34 18.72
C LEU A 373 27.04 48.67 18.34
N LEU A 374 27.23 49.49 17.31
CA LEU A 374 28.50 50.13 16.98
C LEU A 374 28.73 51.34 17.89
N ILE A 375 29.90 51.41 18.53
CA ILE A 375 30.28 52.52 19.42
C ILE A 375 31.45 53.29 18.81
N GLU A 376 31.26 54.58 18.57
CA GLU A 376 32.26 55.46 17.99
C GLU A 376 32.60 56.62 18.93
N SER A 377 33.86 56.72 19.34
CA SER A 377 34.38 57.83 20.14
C SER A 377 34.73 59.03 19.26
N ASN A 378 34.33 60.23 19.66
CA ASN A 378 34.62 61.48 18.94
C ASN A 378 35.66 62.37 19.64
N ASN A 379 36.15 61.97 20.82
CA ASN A 379 37.12 62.73 21.61
C ASN A 379 38.29 61.88 22.11
N SER A 380 38.59 60.78 21.40
CA SER A 380 39.72 59.88 21.65
C SER A 380 39.72 59.19 23.02
N CYS A 381 38.59 59.15 23.73
CA CYS A 381 38.41 58.34 24.93
C CYS A 381 38.00 56.92 24.51
N PRO A 382 38.82 55.87 24.76
CA PRO A 382 38.53 54.51 24.31
C PRO A 382 37.81 53.66 25.37
N TYR A 383 37.35 54.25 26.47
CA TYR A 383 36.73 53.49 27.57
C TYR A 383 35.29 53.95 27.78
N ILE A 384 34.37 53.00 27.84
CA ILE A 384 32.96 53.24 28.13
C ILE A 384 32.43 52.09 28.98
N LYS A 385 31.54 52.39 29.92
CA LYS A 385 30.80 51.37 30.65
C LYS A 385 29.38 51.28 30.13
N VAL A 386 28.88 50.06 29.96
CA VAL A 386 27.58 49.79 29.32
C VAL A 386 26.75 48.80 30.13
N LYS A 387 25.42 48.90 30.02
CA LYS A 387 24.45 47.95 30.56
C LYS A 387 23.12 48.07 29.82
N ALA A 388 22.49 46.94 29.52
CA ALA A 388 21.08 46.86 29.12
C ALA A 388 20.30 46.03 30.15
N TYR A 389 19.05 46.41 30.44
CA TYR A 389 18.16 45.65 31.34
C TYR A 389 16.68 45.97 31.16
#